data_AF-A0A218KPH2-F1
#
_entry.id   AF-A0A218KPH2-F1
#
_cell.length_a   1.000
_cell.length_b   1.000
_cell.length_c   1.000
_cell.angle_alpha   90.00
_cell.angle_beta   90.00
_cell.angle_gamma   90.00
#
_symmetry.space_group_name_H-M   'P 1'
#
loop_
_entity.id
_entity.type
_entity.pdbx_description
1 polymer ?
#
loop_
_entity_poly.entity_id
_entity_poly.type
_entity_poly.pdbx_seq_one_letter_code
_entity_poly.pdbx_strand_id
1 'polypeptide(L)' 'MSVDQTKRGYLLPHPDNIAVQDVVRIRTTIEKVDEDITKRENEHNQLKNTFNRFSFETFLNLWGSK' A
#
# COMPACT_ATOMS: atom_id res chain seq x y z
N MET A 1 -14.59 8.02 20.31
CA MET A 1 -13.59 6.98 20.60
C MET A 1 -12.69 6.90 19.38
N SER A 2 -11.41 7.25 19.50
CA SER A 2 -10.44 6.99 18.44
C SER A 2 -10.32 5.48 18.36
N VAL A 3 -10.74 4.87 17.26
CA VAL A 3 -10.56 3.43 17.07
C VAL A 3 -9.06 3.25 16.80
N ASP A 4 -8.34 2.66 17.74
CA ASP A 4 -6.92 2.34 17.62
C ASP A 4 -6.74 1.24 16.56
N GLN A 5 -6.82 1.63 15.29
CA GLN A 5 -6.72 0.75 14.14
C GLN A 5 -5.74 1.28 13.11
N THR A 6 -5.11 0.36 12.38
CA THR A 6 -4.29 0.69 11.21
C THR A 6 -5.16 1.14 10.05
N LYS A 7 -4.56 1.72 9.00
CA LYS A 7 -5.29 2.13 7.78
C LYS A 7 -5.99 0.94 7.10
N ARG A 8 -5.53 -0.28 7.39
CA ARG A 8 -6.06 -1.55 6.88
C ARG A 8 -7.09 -2.21 7.82
N GLY A 9 -7.42 -1.58 8.95
CA GLY A 9 -8.44 -2.04 9.90
C GLY A 9 -7.94 -3.02 10.97
N TYR A 10 -6.64 -3.25 11.08
CA TYR A 10 -6.09 -4.10 12.15
C TYR A 10 -6.04 -3.33 13.46
N LEU A 11 -6.33 -3.98 14.59
CA LEU A 11 -6.24 -3.35 15.90
C LEU A 11 -4.78 -3.05 16.26
N LEU A 12 -4.54 -1.83 16.77
CA LEU A 12 -3.26 -1.43 17.34
C LEU A 12 -3.23 -1.78 18.83
N PRO A 13 -2.05 -2.13 19.38
CA PRO A 13 -1.93 -2.32 20.82
C PRO A 13 -2.33 -1.03 21.57
N HIS A 14 -3.09 -1.19 22.65
CA HIS A 14 -3.60 -0.07 23.45
C HIS A 14 -2.44 0.64 24.19
N PRO A 15 -2.42 1.98 24.24
CA PRO A 15 -1.34 2.74 24.88
C PRO A 15 -1.15 2.42 26.37
N ASP A 16 -2.23 2.05 27.08
CA ASP A 16 -2.20 1.71 28.52
C ASP A 16 -1.63 0.32 28.84
N ASN A 17 -0.85 -0.28 27.93
CA ASN A 17 -0.17 -1.54 28.20
C ASN A 17 0.98 -1.32 29.18
N ILE A 18 1.18 -2.28 30.10
CA ILE A 18 2.29 -2.30 31.07
C ILE A 18 3.65 -2.19 30.38
N ALA A 19 3.77 -2.71 29.15
CA ALA A 19 4.94 -2.58 28.28
C ALA A 19 4.79 -1.40 27.28
N VAL A 20 4.55 -0.19 27.78
CA VAL A 20 4.25 1.01 26.94
C VAL A 20 5.32 1.29 25.88
N GLN A 21 6.60 1.07 26.19
CA GLN A 21 7.71 1.30 25.25
C GLN A 21 7.65 0.36 24.04
N ASP A 22 7.37 -0.94 24.29
CA ASP A 22 7.25 -1.93 23.23
C ASP A 22 5.99 -1.68 22.39
N VAL A 23 4.90 -1.27 23.02
CA VAL A 23 3.66 -0.88 22.31
C VAL A 23 3.90 0.29 21.36
N VAL A 24 4.59 1.34 21.81
CA VAL A 24 4.93 2.47 20.95
C VAL A 24 5.80 2.02 19.78
N ARG A 25 6.84 1.21 20.05
CA ARG A 25 7.73 0.67 19.00
C ARG A 25 6.94 -0.14 17.96
N ILE A 26 6.07 -1.05 18.41
CA ILE A 26 5.24 -1.88 17.54
C ILE A 26 4.30 -1.00 16.72
N ARG A 27 3.60 -0.04 17.34
CA ARG A 27 2.69 0.89 16.64
C ARG A 27 3.42 1.64 15.53
N THR A 28 4.57 2.24 15.82
CA THR A 28 5.38 2.96 14.83
C THR A 28 5.87 2.04 13.71
N THR A 29 6.26 0.81 14.02
CA THR A 29 6.67 -0.15 12.98
C THR A 29 5.49 -0.53 12.07
N ILE A 30 4.31 -0.77 12.63
CA ILE A 30 3.10 -1.07 11.85
C ILE A 30 2.74 0.10 10.94
N GLU A 31 2.78 1.33 11.45
CA GLU A 31 2.51 2.54 10.66
C GLU A 31 3.46 2.68 9.46
N LYS A 32 4.76 2.47 9.68
CA LYS A 32 5.77 2.49 8.60
C LYS A 32 5.52 1.41 7.55
N VAL A 33 5.18 0.20 7.98
CA VAL A 33 4.84 -0.91 7.06
C VAL A 33 3.61 -0.56 6.23
N ASP A 34 2.58 0.02 6.84
CA ASP A 34 1.37 0.44 6.12
C ASP A 34 1.65 1.52 5.06
N GLU A 35 2.51 2.49 5.38
CA GLU A 35 2.98 3.50 4.43
C GLU A 35 3.76 2.88 3.27
N ASP A 36 4.70 1.97 3.57
CA ASP A 36 5.50 1.27 2.56
C ASP A 36 4.63 0.44 1.61
N ILE A 37 3.64 -0.30 2.13
CA ILE A 37 2.72 -1.08 1.31
C ILE A 37 1.90 -0.14 0.42
N THR A 38 1.37 0.94 0.98
CA THR A 38 0.57 1.93 0.22
C THR A 38 1.39 2.54 -0.93
N LYS A 39 2.66 2.87 -0.67
CA LYS A 39 3.58 3.39 -1.70
C LYS A 39 3.80 2.36 -2.81
N ARG A 40 4.14 1.11 -2.47
CA ARG A 40 4.38 0.05 -3.45
C ARG A 40 3.14 -0.29 -4.25
N GLU A 41 1.96 -0.27 -3.64
CA GLU A 41 0.69 -0.49 -4.33
C GLU A 41 0.44 0.59 -5.40
N ASN A 42 0.71 1.85 -5.08
CA ASN A 42 0.59 2.95 -6.03
C ASN A 42 1.60 2.81 -7.20
N GLU A 43 2.87 2.52 -6.90
CA GLU A 43 3.91 2.28 -7.91
C GLU A 43 3.54 1.12 -8.85
N HIS A 44 3.06 0.01 -8.28
CA HIS A 44 2.58 -1.14 -9.04
C HIS A 44 1.40 -0.78 -9.95
N ASN A 45 0.42 -0.02 -9.44
CA ASN A 45 -0.74 0.40 -10.23
C ASN A 45 -0.34 1.31 -11.40
N GLN A 46 0.60 2.23 -11.18
CA GLN A 46 1.15 3.07 -12.25
C GLN A 46 1.86 2.25 -13.32
N LEU A 47 2.70 1.29 -12.91
CA LEU A 47 3.41 0.40 -13.83
C LEU A 47 2.44 -0.46 -14.63
N LYS A 48 1.47 -1.08 -13.96
CA LYS A 48 0.44 -1.92 -14.59
C LYS A 48 -0.37 -1.15 -15.63
N ASN A 49 -0.79 0.07 -15.30
CA ASN A 49 -1.53 0.92 -16.24
C ASN A 49 -0.68 1.28 -17.46
N THR A 50 0.60 1.59 -17.25
CA THR A 50 1.54 1.92 -18.34
C THR A 50 1.78 0.72 -19.24
N PHE A 51 1.97 -0.46 -18.65
CA PHE A 51 2.13 -1.72 -19.38
C PHE A 51 0.88 -2.04 -20.21
N ASN A 52 -0.32 -1.95 -19.61
CA ASN A 52 -1.57 -2.19 -20.33
C ASN A 52 -1.75 -1.25 -21.52
N ARG A 53 -1.42 0.05 -21.35
CA ARG A 53 -1.46 1.02 -22.45
C ARG A 53 -0.49 0.64 -23.56
N PHE A 54 0.76 0.33 -23.21
CA PHE A 54 1.78 -0.07 -24.18
C PHE A 54 1.37 -1.34 -24.96
N SER A 55 0.83 -2.35 -24.27
CA SER A 55 0.34 -3.56 -24.90
C SER A 55 -0.81 -3.29 -25.86
N PHE A 56 -1.73 -2.40 -25.49
CA PHE A 56 -2.86 -2.01 -26.35
C PHE A 56 -2.39 -1.24 -27.60
N GLU A 57 -1.49 -0.28 -27.44
CA GLU A 57 -0.91 0.47 -28.57
C GLU A 57 -0.13 -0.45 -29.52
N THR A 58 0.64 -1.38 -28.97
CA THR A 58 1.36 -2.40 -29.76
C THR A 58 0.39 -3.27 -30.55
N PHE A 59 -0.69 -3.73 -29.92
CA PHE A 59 -1.74 -4.49 -30.59
C PHE A 59 -2.37 -3.71 -31.76
N LEU A 60 -2.72 -2.43 -31.55
CA LEU A 60 -3.26 -1.58 -32.61
C LEU A 60 -2.27 -1.37 -33.76
N ASN A 61 -0.99 -1.13 -33.46
CA ASN A 61 0.04 -0.94 -34.48
C ASN A 61 0.20 -2.18 -35.38
N LEU A 62 0.06 -3.39 -34.82
CA LEU A 62 0.10 -4.65 -35.59
C LEU A 62 -1.13 -4.85 -36.49
N TRP A 63 -2.27 -4.22 -36.16
CA TRP A 63 -3.52 -4.31 -36.93
C TRP A 63 -3.70 -3.16 -37.92
N GLY A 64 -3.17 -1.98 -37.61
CA GLY A 64 -3.19 -0.78 -38.45
C GLY A 64 -2.11 -0.76 -39.52
N SER A 65 -1.10 -1.63 -39.43
CA SER A 65 -0.14 -1.88 -40.52
C SER A 65 -0.77 -2.78 -41.59
N LYS A 66 -1.58 -2.20 -42.46
CA LYS A 66 -2.03 -2.81 -43.71
C LYS A 66 -1.92 -1.82 -44.85
#